data_AF-A0A2B0MPH6-F1
#
_entry.id   AF-A0A2B0MPH6-F1
#
_cell.length_a   1.000
_cell.length_b   1.000
_cell.length_c   1.000
_cell.angle_alpha   90.00
_cell.angle_beta   90.00
_cell.angle_gamma   90.00
#
_symmetry.space_group_name_H-M   'P 1'
#
loop_
_entity.id
_entity.type
_entity.pdbx_description
1 polymer ?
#
loop_
_entity_poly.entity_id
_entity_poly.type
_entity_poly.pdbx_seq_one_letter_code
_entity_poly.pdbx_strand_id
1 'polypeptide(L)'
;MFKKSASIVLASSILFIPVKGLAETVPTYTTINKTVTSSKQSGWMQQNGTWYYFNPAGTVVKGWLQYNGTWYYLNSSGAMQTGWVLDNGTWYYLDSSGAMKTGWLLEGNKWYYLNSSGAMKTGWLLEGNKWYYLNSSGAMQTGWIYYNGAWYYLNSNGAMKTGWLLEGNQWYYLNSNGTMKTGWLQEGSTWYYLQPNGVMQTGFASINGVTYYFNNSGTWIPENKITATSYINLDLTYASNVTGKEIDADIQKYQPDSPLIGHGADFVAAQAKYGVNALYLAAHAILESGYGKSEIAYRKHNLFGLRAYDWDPFKHAKYLPTFGDSIAYNADYVRDKYLEENGSYYYGPTLQGMNVMYSTDQEWSDKIAKIMERIKPFKKQDYLYAKKLPKNPNTLNVDGLSSNIPYKTYTQGATAKAKRATSYYVVPYPFDGEIKSQSVAANVQGTLTLGKLVYVHREDPNGWIEFSFTQNGNKYWVLKTALNM
;
A
#
# COMPACT_ATOMS: atom_id res chain seq x y z
N MET A 1 -35.87 -6.09 58.97
CA MET A 1 -35.54 -5.41 60.24
C MET A 1 -35.37 -3.93 59.93
N PHE A 2 -36.08 -2.93 60.45
CA PHE A 2 -37.23 -2.79 61.34
C PHE A 2 -37.95 -1.46 60.97
N LYS A 3 -39.29 -1.54 60.81
CA LYS A 3 -40.35 -0.64 61.31
C LYS A 3 -40.04 0.85 61.58
N LYS A 4 -40.72 1.80 60.92
CA LYS A 4 -42.04 2.43 61.27
C LYS A 4 -42.02 3.34 62.52
N SER A 5 -42.15 4.64 62.24
CA SER A 5 -43.11 5.64 62.78
C SER A 5 -43.43 5.69 64.28
N ALA A 6 -43.37 6.91 64.86
CA ALA A 6 -44.47 7.48 65.66
C ALA A 6 -44.25 8.98 65.94
N SER A 7 -45.34 9.75 65.76
CA SER A 7 -45.49 11.18 66.08
C SER A 7 -45.68 11.41 67.59
N ILE A 8 -45.31 12.59 68.08
CA ILE A 8 -45.85 13.18 69.33
C ILE A 8 -46.26 14.62 69.04
N VAL A 9 -47.54 14.90 69.28
CA VAL A 9 -48.14 16.23 69.47
C VAL A 9 -48.31 16.40 70.98
N LEU A 10 -48.04 17.58 71.53
CA LEU A 10 -48.77 18.12 72.68
C LEU A 10 -48.57 19.63 72.79
N ALA A 11 -49.66 20.28 73.18
CA ALA A 11 -49.93 21.70 73.09
C ALA A 11 -49.79 22.43 74.43
N SER A 12 -49.92 23.75 74.35
CA SER A 12 -50.43 24.68 75.37
C SER A 12 -49.46 25.09 76.49
N SER A 13 -49.21 26.40 76.62
CA SER A 13 -49.96 27.23 77.59
C SER A 13 -49.55 28.71 77.55
N ILE A 14 -50.56 29.55 77.70
CA ILE A 14 -50.61 31.02 77.71
C ILE A 14 -50.16 31.53 79.09
N LEU A 15 -49.51 32.70 79.19
CA LEU A 15 -49.75 33.58 80.34
C LEU A 15 -49.54 35.07 80.03
N PHE A 16 -50.63 35.81 80.17
CA PHE A 16 -50.79 37.27 80.22
C PHE A 16 -50.19 37.85 81.50
N ILE A 17 -49.67 39.08 81.46
CA ILE A 17 -49.96 40.11 82.49
C ILE A 17 -50.05 41.51 81.82
N PRO A 18 -51.11 42.30 82.11
CA PRO A 18 -51.38 43.63 81.55
C PRO A 18 -50.83 44.76 82.45
N VAL A 19 -50.99 46.04 82.06
CA VAL A 19 -51.45 47.12 82.97
C VAL A 19 -51.72 48.44 82.23
N LYS A 20 -52.92 48.98 82.52
CA LYS A 20 -53.41 50.39 82.64
C LYS A 20 -52.82 51.43 81.67
N GLY A 21 -53.59 52.14 80.85
CA GLY A 21 -54.90 52.73 81.07
C GLY A 21 -54.75 54.24 81.28
N LEU A 22 -55.30 55.06 80.39
CA LEU A 22 -56.02 56.32 80.66
C LEU A 22 -56.47 57.01 79.35
N ALA A 23 -57.64 57.62 79.45
CA ALA A 23 -58.54 58.19 78.46
C ALA A 23 -57.96 59.38 77.68
N GLU A 24 -58.14 59.44 76.36
CA GLU A 24 -59.17 60.18 75.59
C GLU A 24 -58.71 61.56 75.13
N THR A 25 -58.55 61.71 73.81
CA THR A 25 -59.18 62.79 73.01
C THR A 25 -59.21 62.33 71.56
N VAL A 26 -60.38 62.35 70.92
CA VAL A 26 -60.60 61.95 69.53
C VAL A 26 -60.09 63.05 68.59
N PRO A 27 -59.31 62.70 67.56
CA PRO A 27 -59.49 63.30 66.26
C PRO A 27 -59.71 62.22 65.19
N THR A 28 -60.60 62.54 64.27
CA THR A 28 -60.97 61.80 63.07
C THR A 28 -59.75 61.25 62.31
N TYR A 29 -59.64 59.92 62.21
CA TYR A 29 -58.71 59.28 61.30
C TYR A 29 -59.36 59.12 59.93
N THR A 30 -58.83 59.85 58.96
CA THR A 30 -59.01 59.56 57.54
C THR A 30 -58.56 58.13 57.26
N THR A 31 -59.47 57.28 56.78
CA THR A 31 -59.13 55.94 56.31
C THR A 31 -58.17 56.06 55.11
N ILE A 32 -56.88 55.86 55.35
CA ILE A 32 -55.94 55.61 54.25
C ILE A 32 -56.16 54.16 53.82
N ASN A 33 -56.93 53.96 52.76
CA ASN A 33 -56.96 52.70 52.04
C ASN A 33 -55.56 52.43 51.49
N LYS A 34 -54.72 51.72 52.25
CA LYS A 34 -53.49 51.13 51.73
C LYS A 34 -53.91 49.93 50.87
N THR A 35 -54.18 50.19 49.59
CA THR A 35 -54.28 49.17 48.56
C THR A 35 -53.01 48.35 48.56
N VAL A 36 -53.04 47.16 49.16
CA VAL A 36 -52.06 46.12 48.90
C VAL A 36 -52.40 45.59 47.51
N THR A 37 -51.83 46.21 46.48
CA THR A 37 -51.72 45.56 45.17
C THR A 37 -50.79 44.37 45.33
N SER A 38 -51.34 43.15 45.40
CA SER A 38 -50.54 41.96 45.21
C SER A 38 -49.92 42.04 43.82
N SER A 39 -48.62 42.26 43.72
CA SER A 39 -47.94 42.17 42.43
C SER A 39 -48.14 40.74 41.91
N LYS A 40 -48.91 40.60 40.83
CA LYS A 40 -49.03 39.32 40.12
C LYS A 40 -47.62 38.96 39.65
N GLN A 41 -47.08 37.84 40.15
CA GLN A 41 -45.77 37.34 39.74
C GLN A 41 -45.86 36.87 38.28
N SER A 42 -44.99 37.40 37.42
CA SER A 42 -44.86 37.04 35.99
C SER A 42 -43.42 36.68 35.67
N GLY A 43 -43.21 35.81 34.68
CA GLY A 43 -41.89 35.32 34.26
C GLY A 43 -41.61 33.88 34.73
N TRP A 44 -40.36 33.47 34.63
CA TRP A 44 -39.90 32.15 35.06
C TRP A 44 -39.94 32.01 36.58
N MET A 45 -40.47 30.90 37.06
CA MET A 45 -40.57 30.57 38.48
C MET A 45 -40.32 29.09 38.69
N GLN A 46 -39.48 28.76 39.67
CA GLN A 46 -39.22 27.39 40.06
C GLN A 46 -40.10 27.01 41.26
N GLN A 47 -40.81 25.89 41.16
CA GLN A 47 -41.63 25.32 42.23
C GLN A 47 -41.28 23.84 42.38
N ASN A 48 -40.87 23.43 43.58
CA ASN A 48 -40.47 22.05 43.89
C ASN A 48 -39.46 21.44 42.89
N GLY A 49 -38.52 22.26 42.40
CA GLY A 49 -37.49 21.84 41.43
C GLY A 49 -37.91 21.91 39.95
N THR A 50 -39.19 22.17 39.65
CA THR A 50 -39.71 22.28 38.28
C THR A 50 -39.92 23.75 37.89
N TRP A 51 -39.53 24.10 36.65
CA TRP A 51 -39.71 25.44 36.11
C TRP A 51 -41.08 25.63 35.45
N TYR A 52 -41.70 26.78 35.70
CA TYR A 52 -42.96 27.25 35.12
C TYR A 52 -42.77 28.67 34.60
N TYR A 53 -43.58 29.09 33.63
CA TYR A 53 -43.61 30.47 33.16
C TYR A 53 -44.99 31.08 33.33
N PHE A 54 -45.09 32.22 33.98
CA PHE A 54 -46.33 32.96 34.21
C PHE A 54 -46.41 34.18 33.29
N ASN A 55 -47.51 34.32 32.55
CA ASN A 55 -47.76 35.51 31.74
C ASN A 55 -48.02 36.76 32.62
N PRO A 56 -48.07 37.99 32.06
CA PRO A 56 -48.35 39.20 32.85
C PRO A 56 -49.67 39.19 33.62
N ALA A 57 -50.63 38.33 33.22
CA ALA A 57 -51.89 38.13 33.93
C ALA A 57 -51.79 37.16 35.12
N GLY A 58 -50.62 36.55 35.35
CA GLY A 58 -50.36 35.56 36.40
C GLY A 58 -50.83 34.14 36.07
N THR A 59 -51.09 33.85 34.79
CA THR A 59 -51.52 32.51 34.33
C THR A 59 -50.33 31.73 33.79
N VAL A 60 -50.26 30.43 34.11
CA VAL A 60 -49.21 29.54 33.61
C VAL A 60 -49.31 29.35 32.10
N VAL A 61 -48.18 29.50 31.40
CA VAL A 61 -48.07 29.25 29.96
C VAL A 61 -47.91 27.75 29.71
N LYS A 62 -48.49 27.27 28.60
CA LYS A 62 -48.46 25.88 28.14
C LYS A 62 -48.09 25.85 26.66
N GLY A 63 -47.50 24.75 26.20
CA GLY A 63 -46.98 24.60 24.85
C GLY A 63 -45.69 25.37 24.63
N TRP A 64 -45.46 25.79 23.39
CA TRP A 64 -44.27 26.52 22.98
C TRP A 64 -44.25 27.96 23.52
N LEU A 65 -43.13 28.32 24.16
CA LEU A 65 -42.84 29.66 24.66
C LEU A 65 -41.56 30.18 24.01
N GLN A 66 -41.63 31.33 23.36
CA GLN A 66 -40.44 32.07 22.96
C GLN A 66 -40.12 33.13 24.03
N TYR A 67 -38.94 33.05 24.61
CA TYR A 67 -38.46 33.99 25.63
C TYR A 67 -37.02 34.40 25.32
N ASN A 68 -36.79 35.71 25.16
CA ASN A 68 -35.49 36.29 24.80
C ASN A 68 -34.83 35.63 23.57
N GLY A 69 -35.63 35.27 22.55
CA GLY A 69 -35.15 34.64 21.32
C GLY A 69 -34.93 33.13 21.39
N THR A 70 -35.12 32.50 22.56
CA THR A 70 -35.00 31.06 22.76
C THR A 70 -36.37 30.42 22.92
N TRP A 71 -36.56 29.24 22.31
CA TRP A 71 -37.78 28.45 22.44
C TRP A 71 -37.68 27.45 23.60
N TYR A 72 -38.78 27.32 24.34
CA TYR A 72 -39.00 26.39 25.44
C TYR A 72 -40.33 25.67 25.25
N TYR A 73 -40.50 24.50 25.86
CA TYR A 73 -41.76 23.76 25.84
C TYR A 73 -42.29 23.49 27.25
N LEU A 74 -43.52 23.92 27.52
CA LEU A 74 -44.21 23.74 28.79
C LEU A 74 -45.32 22.70 28.57
N ASN A 75 -45.34 21.60 29.32
CA ASN A 75 -46.32 20.53 29.11
C ASN A 75 -47.76 20.98 29.50
N SER A 76 -48.73 20.06 29.47
CA SER A 76 -50.14 20.36 29.79
C SER A 76 -50.38 20.88 31.23
N SER A 77 -49.46 20.59 32.17
CA SER A 77 -49.44 21.14 33.53
C SER A 77 -48.69 22.48 33.65
N GLY A 78 -48.05 22.94 32.57
CA GLY A 78 -47.19 24.13 32.54
C GLY A 78 -45.75 23.88 32.97
N ALA A 79 -45.38 22.62 33.25
CA ALA A 79 -44.02 22.26 33.64
C ALA A 79 -43.08 22.26 32.43
N MET A 80 -41.95 22.95 32.54
CA MET A 80 -40.91 23.01 31.52
C MET A 80 -40.32 21.63 31.25
N GLN A 81 -40.21 21.27 29.98
CA GLN A 81 -39.63 20.00 29.55
C GLN A 81 -38.14 20.15 29.19
N THR A 82 -37.41 19.07 29.39
CA THR A 82 -36.03 18.87 28.92
C THR A 82 -35.95 17.51 28.19
N GLY A 83 -34.92 17.31 27.38
CA GLY A 83 -34.77 16.13 26.54
C GLY A 83 -35.72 16.13 25.32
N TRP A 84 -36.05 14.93 24.85
CA TRP A 84 -36.91 14.74 23.67
C TRP A 84 -38.38 15.04 23.97
N VAL A 85 -39.00 15.87 23.14
CA VAL A 85 -40.44 16.19 23.17
C VAL A 85 -41.06 15.85 21.82
N LEU A 86 -42.17 15.12 21.86
CA LEU A 86 -43.01 14.86 20.69
C LEU A 86 -44.22 15.79 20.74
N ASP A 87 -44.28 16.73 19.81
CA ASP A 87 -45.39 17.67 19.67
C ASP A 87 -46.00 17.54 18.27
N ASN A 88 -47.30 17.23 18.21
CA ASN A 88 -48.04 17.05 16.95
C ASN A 88 -47.34 16.16 15.91
N GLY A 89 -46.71 15.06 16.38
CA GLY A 89 -46.01 14.10 15.51
C GLY A 89 -44.59 14.51 15.11
N THR A 90 -44.10 15.66 15.57
CA THR A 90 -42.74 16.16 15.31
C THR A 90 -41.90 16.08 16.57
N TRP A 91 -40.69 15.52 16.45
CA TRP A 91 -39.73 15.45 17.55
C TRP A 91 -38.87 16.72 17.63
N TYR A 92 -38.68 17.20 18.86
CA TYR A 92 -37.83 18.32 19.24
C TYR A 92 -36.94 17.90 20.40
N TYR A 93 -35.83 18.61 20.62
CA TYR A 93 -34.96 18.38 21.76
C TYR A 93 -34.72 19.68 22.53
N LEU A 94 -34.93 19.64 23.84
CA LEU A 94 -34.71 20.73 24.78
C LEU A 94 -33.50 20.36 25.63
N ASP A 95 -32.49 21.22 25.74
CA ASP A 95 -31.33 20.92 26.58
C ASP A 95 -31.65 20.96 28.07
N SER A 96 -30.64 20.80 28.92
CA SER A 96 -30.80 20.80 30.38
C SER A 96 -31.35 22.11 30.95
N SER A 97 -31.25 23.23 30.21
CA SER A 97 -31.85 24.52 30.55
C SER A 97 -33.29 24.66 30.05
N GLY A 98 -33.79 23.70 29.27
CA GLY A 98 -35.08 23.74 28.59
C GLY A 98 -35.03 24.46 27.24
N ALA A 99 -33.86 24.94 26.82
CA ALA A 99 -33.69 25.64 25.55
C ALA A 99 -33.74 24.65 24.38
N MET A 100 -34.54 24.95 23.36
CA MET A 100 -34.65 24.14 22.16
C MET A 100 -33.36 24.14 21.35
N LYS A 101 -32.90 22.94 20.97
CA LYS A 101 -31.71 22.74 20.14
C LYS A 101 -32.04 22.79 18.64
N THR A 102 -31.08 23.29 17.87
CA THR A 102 -31.01 23.23 16.41
C THR A 102 -29.62 22.73 15.99
N GLY A 103 -29.48 22.30 14.74
CA GLY A 103 -28.27 21.72 14.19
C GLY A 103 -27.98 20.30 14.68
N TRP A 104 -26.70 19.91 14.66
CA TRP A 104 -26.25 18.60 15.11
C TRP A 104 -26.36 18.45 16.63
N LEU A 105 -26.92 17.33 17.05
CA LEU A 105 -27.08 16.92 18.45
C LEU A 105 -26.46 15.53 18.64
N LEU A 106 -25.54 15.41 19.60
CA LEU A 106 -25.08 14.13 20.10
C LEU A 106 -25.85 13.81 21.38
N GLU A 107 -26.67 12.76 21.34
CA GLU A 107 -27.43 12.29 22.50
C GLU A 107 -27.10 10.80 22.74
N GLY A 108 -26.56 10.50 23.93
CA GLY A 108 -25.94 9.21 24.21
C GLY A 108 -24.76 8.97 23.26
N ASN A 109 -24.89 7.97 22.38
CA ASN A 109 -23.89 7.60 21.37
C ASN A 109 -24.41 7.75 19.93
N LYS A 110 -25.46 8.56 19.73
CA LYS A 110 -26.09 8.74 18.41
C LYS A 110 -26.15 10.22 18.05
N TRP A 111 -25.82 10.50 16.79
CA TRP A 111 -25.97 11.83 16.21
C TRP A 111 -27.38 11.99 15.61
N TYR A 112 -27.97 13.15 15.85
CA TYR A 112 -29.25 13.60 15.32
C TYR A 112 -29.06 14.98 14.70
N TYR A 113 -30.00 15.40 13.86
CA TYR A 113 -30.00 16.75 13.31
C TYR A 113 -31.39 17.37 13.50
N LEU A 114 -31.41 18.57 14.09
CA LEU A 114 -32.61 19.37 14.30
C LEU A 114 -32.53 20.54 13.31
N ASN A 115 -33.55 20.74 12.47
CA ASN A 115 -33.54 21.82 11.49
C ASN A 115 -33.63 23.20 12.19
N SER A 116 -33.69 24.29 11.41
CA SER A 116 -33.80 25.64 11.95
C SER A 116 -35.08 25.89 12.77
N SER A 117 -36.14 25.11 12.56
CA SER A 117 -37.36 25.15 13.39
C SER A 117 -37.30 24.24 14.62
N GLY A 118 -36.16 23.59 14.88
CA GLY A 118 -35.97 22.60 15.96
C GLY A 118 -36.55 21.22 15.69
N ALA A 119 -37.18 21.02 14.54
CA ALA A 119 -37.78 19.75 14.17
C ALA A 119 -36.69 18.74 13.77
N MET A 120 -36.78 17.53 14.30
CA MET A 120 -35.84 16.44 14.01
C MET A 120 -35.91 16.01 12.55
N LYS A 121 -34.76 15.95 11.88
CA LYS A 121 -34.61 15.50 10.50
C LYS A 121 -34.50 13.98 10.42
N THR A 122 -35.20 13.41 9.45
CA THR A 122 -35.01 12.02 8.98
C THR A 122 -34.69 12.01 7.48
N GLY A 123 -34.19 10.89 6.97
CA GLY A 123 -33.77 10.73 5.58
C GLY A 123 -32.48 11.49 5.24
N TRP A 124 -32.31 11.81 3.95
CA TRP A 124 -31.13 12.53 3.45
C TRP A 124 -31.06 13.97 3.96
N LEU A 125 -29.85 14.38 4.34
CA LEU A 125 -29.48 15.71 4.80
C LEU A 125 -28.25 16.19 4.02
N LEU A 126 -28.32 17.37 3.43
CA LEU A 126 -27.16 18.06 2.86
C LEU A 126 -26.73 19.17 3.83
N GLU A 127 -25.52 19.04 4.39
CA GLU A 127 -24.96 19.98 5.36
C GLU A 127 -23.49 20.24 5.00
N GLY A 128 -23.10 21.50 4.79
CA GLY A 128 -21.71 21.88 4.48
C GLY A 128 -21.11 21.14 3.28
N ASN A 129 -21.89 20.99 2.19
CA ASN A 129 -21.53 20.24 0.97
C ASN A 129 -21.34 18.72 1.15
N LYS A 130 -21.79 18.16 2.28
CA LYS A 130 -21.74 16.72 2.55
C LYS A 130 -23.14 16.18 2.73
N TRP A 131 -23.38 14.99 2.17
CA TRP A 131 -24.62 14.25 2.37
C TRP A 131 -24.49 13.34 3.59
N TYR A 132 -25.54 13.28 4.40
CA TYR A 132 -25.71 12.40 5.55
C TYR A 132 -27.07 11.71 5.43
N TYR A 133 -27.23 10.58 6.11
CA TYR A 133 -28.52 9.89 6.17
C TYR A 133 -28.93 9.64 7.62
N LEU A 134 -30.11 10.13 7.99
CA LEU A 134 -30.72 9.94 9.30
C LEU A 134 -31.82 8.89 9.14
N ASN A 135 -31.81 7.82 9.94
CA ASN A 135 -32.82 6.77 9.83
C ASN A 135 -34.20 7.26 10.32
N SER A 136 -35.21 6.37 10.34
CA SER A 136 -36.57 6.71 10.78
C SER A 136 -36.66 7.18 12.24
N SER A 137 -35.70 6.80 13.09
CA SER A 137 -35.57 7.30 14.47
C SER A 137 -34.81 8.62 14.59
N GLY A 138 -34.36 9.19 13.46
CA GLY A 138 -33.52 10.40 13.40
C GLY A 138 -32.04 10.16 13.66
N ALA A 139 -31.62 8.93 13.96
CA ALA A 139 -30.23 8.60 14.22
C ALA A 139 -29.42 8.54 12.92
N MET A 140 -28.30 9.26 12.87
CA MET A 140 -27.35 9.25 11.76
C MET A 140 -26.80 7.86 11.52
N GLN A 141 -26.74 7.47 10.24
CA GLN A 141 -26.21 6.18 9.81
C GLN A 141 -24.75 6.30 9.37
N THR A 142 -24.03 5.19 9.53
CA THR A 142 -22.66 4.95 9.05
C THR A 142 -22.63 3.59 8.37
N GLY A 143 -21.66 3.34 7.49
CA GLY A 143 -21.54 2.09 6.73
C GLY A 143 -22.53 2.02 5.56
N TRP A 144 -22.84 0.79 5.14
CA TRP A 144 -23.75 0.55 4.01
C TRP A 144 -25.21 0.85 4.37
N ILE A 145 -25.90 1.56 3.48
CA ILE A 145 -27.36 1.72 3.52
C ILE A 145 -27.96 1.38 2.17
N TYR A 146 -29.18 0.84 2.19
CA TYR A 146 -29.99 0.63 1.00
C TYR A 146 -31.15 1.63 0.99
N TYR A 147 -31.23 2.44 -0.04
CA TYR A 147 -32.24 3.48 -0.17
C TYR A 147 -32.72 3.58 -1.62
N ASN A 148 -34.03 3.51 -1.81
CA ASN A 148 -34.70 3.69 -3.10
C ASN A 148 -34.06 2.90 -4.27
N GLY A 149 -33.82 1.61 -4.05
CA GLY A 149 -33.28 0.72 -5.09
C GLY A 149 -31.75 0.70 -5.20
N ALA A 150 -31.02 1.56 -4.48
CA ALA A 150 -29.57 1.68 -4.58
C ALA A 150 -28.85 1.55 -3.23
N TRP A 151 -27.62 1.05 -3.28
CA TRP A 151 -26.70 1.02 -2.14
C TRP A 151 -25.89 2.32 -2.09
N TYR A 152 -25.64 2.80 -0.87
CA TYR A 152 -24.77 3.92 -0.56
C TYR A 152 -23.86 3.53 0.61
N TYR A 153 -22.73 4.21 0.75
CA TYR A 153 -21.85 4.04 1.90
C TYR A 153 -21.63 5.37 2.61
N LEU A 154 -21.78 5.39 3.93
CA LEU A 154 -21.52 6.55 4.78
C LEU A 154 -20.24 6.28 5.58
N ASN A 155 -19.30 7.21 5.55
CA ASN A 155 -18.07 7.10 6.33
C ASN A 155 -18.37 7.07 7.84
N SER A 156 -17.36 6.80 8.67
CA SER A 156 -17.50 6.78 10.14
C SER A 156 -18.01 8.09 10.74
N ASN A 157 -17.79 9.23 10.07
CA ASN A 157 -18.33 10.54 10.44
C ASN A 157 -19.73 10.83 9.84
N GLY A 158 -20.36 9.84 9.21
CA GLY A 158 -21.68 9.92 8.58
C GLY A 158 -21.71 10.53 7.19
N ALA A 159 -20.62 11.12 6.71
CA ALA A 159 -20.59 11.73 5.39
C ALA A 159 -20.60 10.65 4.29
N MET A 160 -21.46 10.79 3.30
CA MET A 160 -21.58 9.89 2.17
C MET A 160 -20.27 9.79 1.37
N LYS A 161 -19.85 8.56 1.06
CA LYS A 161 -18.65 8.25 0.28
C LYS A 161 -18.97 8.29 -1.21
N THR A 162 -18.04 8.84 -1.98
CA THR A 162 -17.97 8.75 -3.45
C THR A 162 -16.60 8.21 -3.87
N GLY A 163 -16.47 7.73 -5.11
CA GLY A 163 -15.26 7.12 -5.65
C GLY A 163 -14.95 5.73 -5.06
N TRP A 164 -13.68 5.32 -5.12
CA TRP A 164 -13.22 4.03 -4.60
C TRP A 164 -13.39 3.90 -3.08
N LEU A 165 -13.86 2.74 -2.65
CA LEU A 165 -14.01 2.32 -1.26
C LEU A 165 -13.38 0.94 -1.08
N LEU A 166 -12.47 0.83 -0.11
CA LEU A 166 -12.00 -0.45 0.41
C LEU A 166 -12.75 -0.73 1.71
N GLU A 167 -13.59 -1.75 1.71
CA GLU A 167 -14.33 -2.21 2.89
C GLU A 167 -13.94 -3.67 3.16
N GLY A 168 -13.35 -3.94 4.32
CA GLY A 168 -12.68 -5.21 4.59
C GLY A 168 -11.54 -5.45 3.58
N ASN A 169 -11.66 -6.52 2.80
CA ASN A 169 -10.70 -6.88 1.74
C ASN A 169 -11.31 -6.76 0.32
N GLN A 170 -12.40 -6.00 0.18
CA GLN A 170 -13.13 -5.86 -1.08
C GLN A 170 -13.18 -4.41 -1.53
N TRP A 171 -12.92 -4.19 -2.81
CA TRP A 171 -13.02 -2.88 -3.43
C TRP A 171 -14.41 -2.68 -4.05
N TYR A 172 -14.95 -1.49 -3.85
CA TYR A 172 -16.21 -1.01 -4.42
C TYR A 172 -15.98 0.36 -5.06
N TYR A 173 -16.89 0.77 -5.93
CA TYR A 173 -16.91 2.12 -6.47
C TYR A 173 -18.26 2.78 -6.24
N LEU A 174 -18.27 3.99 -5.69
CA LEU A 174 -19.46 4.79 -5.46
C LEU A 174 -19.47 5.92 -6.50
N ASN A 175 -20.55 6.05 -7.27
CA ASN A 175 -20.71 7.11 -8.25
C ASN A 175 -20.70 8.50 -7.58
N SER A 176 -20.65 9.58 -8.36
CA SER A 176 -20.66 10.95 -7.85
C SER A 176 -21.92 11.29 -7.04
N ASN A 177 -23.06 10.65 -7.33
CA ASN A 177 -24.29 10.76 -6.56
C ASN A 177 -24.35 9.79 -5.36
N GLY A 178 -23.26 9.07 -5.07
CA GLY A 178 -23.12 8.13 -3.96
C GLY A 178 -23.64 6.72 -4.19
N THR A 179 -24.31 6.44 -5.32
CA THR A 179 -24.82 5.09 -5.57
C THR A 179 -23.67 4.13 -5.85
N MET A 180 -23.73 2.93 -5.30
CA MET A 180 -22.79 1.86 -5.59
C MET A 180 -22.87 1.48 -7.07
N LYS A 181 -21.72 1.47 -7.73
CA LYS A 181 -21.58 1.13 -9.14
C LYS A 181 -21.52 -0.39 -9.31
N THR A 182 -22.21 -0.87 -10.33
CA THR A 182 -22.11 -2.22 -10.87
C THR A 182 -21.81 -2.13 -12.37
N GLY A 183 -21.32 -3.22 -12.96
CA GLY A 183 -20.94 -3.29 -14.37
C GLY A 183 -19.62 -2.58 -14.67
N TRP A 184 -19.46 -2.19 -15.94
CA TRP A 184 -18.24 -1.57 -16.43
C TRP A 184 -18.01 -0.16 -15.86
N LEU A 185 -16.76 0.10 -15.48
CA LEU A 185 -16.25 1.40 -15.05
C LEU A 185 -15.03 1.75 -15.90
N GLN A 186 -15.02 2.95 -16.49
CA GLN A 186 -13.85 3.53 -17.12
C GLN A 186 -13.32 4.67 -16.28
N GLU A 187 -12.02 4.63 -15.96
CA GLU A 187 -11.31 5.67 -15.25
C GLU A 187 -10.04 6.04 -16.05
N GLY A 188 -10.10 7.19 -16.73
CA GLY A 188 -9.09 7.55 -17.74
C GLY A 188 -9.05 6.52 -18.89
N SER A 189 -7.87 5.94 -19.14
CA SER A 189 -7.68 4.86 -20.11
C SER A 189 -7.89 3.46 -19.53
N THR A 190 -8.19 3.36 -18.24
CA THR A 190 -8.26 2.08 -17.51
C THR A 190 -9.70 1.64 -17.35
N TRP A 191 -9.97 0.37 -17.58
CA TRP A 191 -11.28 -0.23 -17.37
C TRP A 191 -11.28 -1.18 -16.20
N TYR A 192 -12.39 -1.22 -15.48
CA TYR A 192 -12.69 -2.10 -14.36
C TYR A 192 -14.08 -2.70 -14.56
N TYR A 193 -14.36 -3.78 -13.85
CA TYR A 193 -15.71 -4.34 -13.77
C TYR A 193 -16.11 -4.53 -12.32
N LEU A 194 -17.25 -3.96 -11.94
CA LEU A 194 -17.86 -4.13 -10.63
C LEU A 194 -18.93 -5.20 -10.77
N GLN A 195 -18.81 -6.28 -10.02
CA GLN A 195 -19.76 -7.39 -10.02
C GLN A 195 -21.16 -6.91 -9.59
N PRO A 196 -22.24 -7.70 -9.78
CA PRO A 196 -23.59 -7.30 -9.36
C PRO A 196 -23.73 -6.95 -7.88
N ASN A 197 -22.88 -7.50 -7.01
CA ASN A 197 -22.79 -7.16 -5.59
C ASN A 197 -21.90 -5.95 -5.29
N GLY A 198 -21.40 -5.26 -6.32
CA GLY A 198 -20.54 -4.09 -6.25
C GLY A 198 -19.04 -4.37 -6.09
N VAL A 199 -18.64 -5.63 -5.85
CA VAL A 199 -17.24 -5.99 -5.64
C VAL A 199 -16.46 -5.91 -6.95
N MET A 200 -15.32 -5.24 -6.93
CA MET A 200 -14.41 -5.15 -8.07
C MET A 200 -13.91 -6.54 -8.50
N GLN A 201 -14.01 -6.84 -9.79
CA GLN A 201 -13.55 -8.09 -10.38
C GLN A 201 -12.03 -8.14 -10.44
N THR A 202 -11.46 -9.31 -10.14
CA THR A 202 -10.06 -9.67 -10.42
C THR A 202 -10.04 -11.06 -11.08
N GLY A 203 -8.96 -11.40 -11.78
CA GLY A 203 -8.85 -12.67 -12.51
C GLY A 203 -9.77 -12.74 -13.75
N PHE A 204 -10.06 -13.96 -14.18
CA PHE A 204 -10.92 -14.22 -15.34
C PHE A 204 -12.41 -14.06 -14.99
N ALA A 205 -13.17 -13.44 -15.90
CA ALA A 205 -14.63 -13.35 -15.82
C ALA A 205 -15.27 -13.48 -17.20
N SER A 206 -16.40 -14.20 -17.28
CA SER A 206 -17.26 -14.20 -18.47
C SER A 206 -18.34 -13.14 -18.31
N ILE A 207 -18.34 -12.14 -19.19
CA ILE A 207 -19.28 -11.02 -19.18
C ILE A 207 -19.98 -11.02 -20.54
N ASN A 208 -21.29 -11.28 -20.55
CA ASN A 208 -22.10 -11.41 -21.77
C ASN A 208 -21.53 -12.42 -22.79
N GLY A 209 -20.98 -13.54 -22.32
CA GLY A 209 -20.41 -14.60 -23.16
C GLY A 209 -19.00 -14.34 -23.67
N VAL A 210 -18.39 -13.20 -23.33
CA VAL A 210 -17.00 -12.87 -23.66
C VAL A 210 -16.12 -13.00 -22.41
N THR A 211 -14.96 -13.64 -22.55
CA THR A 211 -14.01 -13.81 -21.44
C THR A 211 -13.07 -12.61 -21.36
N TYR A 212 -13.00 -12.00 -20.18
CA TYR A 212 -12.12 -10.88 -19.84
C TYR A 212 -11.17 -11.29 -18.73
N TYR A 213 -9.97 -10.72 -18.72
CA TYR A 213 -9.01 -10.87 -17.62
C TYR A 213 -8.78 -9.53 -16.93
N PHE A 214 -8.90 -9.52 -15.61
CA PHE A 214 -8.61 -8.38 -14.74
C PHE A 214 -7.41 -8.71 -13.87
N ASN A 215 -6.43 -7.81 -13.77
CA ASN A 215 -5.27 -8.03 -12.90
C ASN A 215 -5.65 -7.91 -11.41
N ASN A 216 -4.67 -8.07 -10.51
CA ASN A 216 -4.91 -7.98 -9.05
C ASN A 216 -5.38 -6.59 -8.57
N SER A 217 -5.12 -5.54 -9.36
CA SER A 217 -5.64 -4.19 -9.12
C SER A 217 -7.03 -3.96 -9.75
N GLY A 218 -7.64 -5.02 -10.33
CA GLY A 218 -8.93 -4.98 -11.01
C GLY A 218 -8.93 -4.32 -12.39
N THR A 219 -7.76 -3.96 -12.91
CA THR A 219 -7.63 -3.39 -14.25
C THR A 219 -7.87 -4.47 -15.29
N TRP A 220 -8.79 -4.22 -16.22
CA TRP A 220 -8.98 -5.03 -17.41
C TRP A 220 -7.72 -5.00 -18.28
N ILE A 221 -7.25 -6.19 -18.66
CA ILE A 221 -6.16 -6.38 -19.61
C ILE A 221 -6.76 -6.96 -20.89
N PRO A 222 -6.68 -6.24 -22.03
CA PRO A 222 -7.13 -6.78 -23.30
C PRO A 222 -6.23 -7.95 -23.73
N GLU A 223 -6.81 -8.88 -24.48
CA GLU A 223 -6.05 -9.97 -25.08
C GLU A 223 -5.06 -9.44 -26.12
N ASN A 224 -3.81 -9.88 -26.02
CA ASN A 224 -2.78 -9.61 -27.02
C ASN A 224 -3.04 -10.43 -28.27
N LYS A 225 -2.94 -9.79 -29.44
CA LYS A 225 -2.99 -10.47 -30.74
C LYS A 225 -1.64 -11.13 -31.09
N ILE A 226 -1.09 -11.94 -30.19
CA ILE A 226 0.18 -12.63 -30.45
C ILE A 226 -0.04 -13.79 -31.41
N THR A 227 0.67 -13.74 -32.54
CA THR A 227 0.68 -14.78 -33.58
C THR A 227 1.84 -15.76 -33.43
N ALA A 228 2.77 -15.51 -32.50
CA ALA A 228 3.93 -16.36 -32.26
C ALA A 228 3.52 -17.80 -31.91
N THR A 229 4.20 -18.76 -32.52
CA THR A 229 4.03 -20.21 -32.29
C THR A 229 5.24 -20.84 -31.57
N SER A 230 6.30 -20.06 -31.34
CA SER A 230 7.51 -20.43 -30.61
C SER A 230 8.20 -19.17 -30.08
N TYR A 231 9.23 -19.34 -29.23
CA TYR A 231 10.05 -18.22 -28.75
C TYR A 231 10.82 -17.48 -29.85
N ILE A 232 11.10 -18.12 -31.00
CA ILE A 232 11.84 -17.50 -32.11
C ILE A 232 11.11 -16.25 -32.64
N ASN A 233 9.77 -16.34 -32.70
CA ASN A 233 8.91 -15.33 -33.29
C ASN A 233 8.14 -14.51 -32.24
N LEU A 234 8.43 -14.72 -30.95
CA LEU A 234 7.80 -13.97 -29.86
C LEU A 234 8.36 -12.54 -29.83
N ASP A 235 7.48 -11.54 -29.72
CA ASP A 235 7.89 -10.17 -29.39
C ASP A 235 8.44 -10.14 -27.95
N LEU A 236 9.75 -9.94 -27.82
CA LEU A 236 10.52 -9.97 -26.58
C LEU A 236 10.26 -8.75 -25.67
N THR A 237 9.42 -7.81 -26.09
CA THR A 237 8.92 -6.72 -25.24
C THR A 237 7.75 -7.15 -24.33
N TYR A 238 7.17 -8.33 -24.57
CA TYR A 238 6.18 -8.93 -23.68
C TYR A 238 6.86 -9.69 -22.54
N ALA A 239 6.37 -9.41 -21.33
CA ALA A 239 6.84 -10.09 -20.13
C ALA A 239 6.58 -11.61 -20.21
N SER A 240 7.59 -12.39 -19.85
CA SER A 240 7.44 -13.82 -19.53
C SER A 240 6.84 -13.99 -18.12
N ASN A 241 6.17 -15.12 -17.90
CA ASN A 241 5.67 -15.55 -16.59
C ASN A 241 6.68 -16.44 -15.84
N VAL A 242 7.95 -16.46 -16.26
CA VAL A 242 8.99 -17.24 -15.57
C VAL A 242 9.32 -16.60 -14.24
N THR A 243 9.57 -17.43 -13.23
CA THR A 243 10.01 -17.02 -11.91
C THR A 243 11.53 -17.16 -11.81
N GLY A 244 12.16 -16.36 -10.93
CA GLY A 244 13.60 -16.49 -10.68
C GLY A 244 13.99 -17.91 -10.22
N LYS A 245 13.13 -18.55 -9.42
CA LYS A 245 13.33 -19.94 -8.97
C LYS A 245 13.33 -20.95 -10.11
N GLU A 246 12.48 -20.78 -11.12
CA GLU A 246 12.48 -21.65 -12.32
C GLU A 246 13.80 -21.50 -13.10
N ILE A 247 14.32 -20.27 -13.23
CA ILE A 247 15.62 -20.01 -13.87
C ILE A 247 16.76 -20.67 -13.07
N ASP A 248 16.82 -20.43 -11.76
CA ASP A 248 17.86 -20.97 -10.89
C ASP A 248 17.86 -22.51 -10.88
N ALA A 249 16.68 -23.12 -10.85
CA ALA A 249 16.54 -24.58 -10.86
C ALA A 249 17.02 -25.21 -12.18
N ASP A 250 16.75 -24.58 -13.33
CA ASP A 250 17.27 -25.03 -14.62
C ASP A 250 18.79 -24.93 -14.67
N ILE A 251 19.36 -23.77 -14.30
CA ILE A 251 20.82 -23.58 -14.28
C ILE A 251 21.48 -24.62 -13.37
N GLN A 252 20.97 -24.81 -12.15
CA GLN A 252 21.51 -25.78 -11.20
C GLN A 252 21.46 -27.22 -11.72
N LYS A 253 20.40 -27.59 -12.45
CA LYS A 253 20.25 -28.94 -13.02
C LYS A 253 21.32 -29.25 -14.07
N TYR A 254 21.69 -28.28 -14.90
CA TYR A 254 22.63 -28.49 -16.01
C TYR A 254 24.07 -28.10 -15.69
N GLN A 255 24.27 -27.13 -14.80
CA GLN A 255 25.56 -26.64 -14.35
C GLN A 255 25.49 -26.34 -12.84
N PRO A 256 25.58 -27.36 -11.97
CA PRO A 256 25.42 -27.21 -10.52
C PRO A 256 26.49 -26.33 -9.86
N ASP A 257 27.60 -26.06 -10.55
CA ASP A 257 28.69 -25.18 -10.14
C ASP A 257 28.61 -23.78 -10.78
N SER A 258 27.49 -23.46 -11.45
CA SER A 258 27.32 -22.18 -12.14
C SER A 258 27.27 -20.99 -11.16
N PRO A 259 28.05 -19.93 -11.40
CA PRO A 259 27.97 -18.67 -10.67
C PRO A 259 26.64 -17.92 -10.84
N LEU A 260 25.82 -18.29 -11.83
CA LEU A 260 24.51 -17.67 -12.06
C LEU A 260 23.40 -18.23 -11.14
N ILE A 261 23.65 -19.32 -10.41
CA ILE A 261 22.66 -19.86 -9.47
C ILE A 261 22.41 -18.83 -8.36
N GLY A 262 21.15 -18.47 -8.15
CA GLY A 262 20.70 -17.47 -7.18
C GLY A 262 20.46 -16.09 -7.80
N HIS A 263 20.77 -15.91 -9.08
CA HIS A 263 20.55 -14.67 -9.83
C HIS A 263 19.28 -14.68 -10.68
N GLY A 264 18.45 -15.74 -10.59
CA GLY A 264 17.16 -15.82 -11.28
C GLY A 264 16.26 -14.60 -11.03
N ALA A 265 16.28 -14.05 -9.82
CA ALA A 265 15.51 -12.86 -9.46
C ALA A 265 15.98 -11.59 -10.19
N ASP A 266 17.27 -11.49 -10.54
CA ASP A 266 17.83 -10.33 -11.25
C ASP A 266 17.27 -10.22 -12.67
N PHE A 267 17.05 -11.35 -13.36
CA PHE A 267 16.41 -11.38 -14.68
C PHE A 267 14.94 -10.91 -14.63
N VAL A 268 14.19 -11.34 -13.61
CA VAL A 268 12.80 -10.91 -13.41
C VAL A 268 12.75 -9.42 -13.05
N ALA A 269 13.68 -8.94 -12.23
CA ALA A 269 13.80 -7.52 -11.90
C ALA A 269 14.16 -6.68 -13.13
N ALA A 270 15.09 -7.15 -13.97
CA ALA A 270 15.46 -6.49 -15.21
C ALA A 270 14.30 -6.44 -16.21
N GLN A 271 13.50 -7.51 -16.32
CA GLN A 271 12.26 -7.50 -17.10
C GLN A 271 11.31 -6.42 -16.62
N ALA A 272 11.01 -6.38 -15.32
CA ALA A 272 10.11 -5.40 -14.74
C ALA A 272 10.60 -3.97 -14.93
N LYS A 273 11.92 -3.75 -14.88
CA LYS A 273 12.54 -2.44 -14.97
C LYS A 273 12.69 -1.94 -16.40
N TYR A 274 13.15 -2.76 -17.34
CA TYR A 274 13.55 -2.35 -18.69
C TYR A 274 12.62 -2.85 -19.80
N GLY A 275 11.65 -3.70 -19.46
CA GLY A 275 10.66 -4.20 -20.39
C GLY A 275 11.20 -5.17 -21.43
N VAL A 276 12.09 -6.07 -21.01
CA VAL A 276 12.64 -7.15 -21.84
C VAL A 276 12.31 -8.49 -21.21
N ASN A 277 11.87 -9.45 -22.01
CA ASN A 277 11.48 -10.78 -21.58
C ASN A 277 12.59 -11.47 -20.74
N ALA A 278 12.28 -11.80 -19.48
CA ALA A 278 13.22 -12.37 -18.51
C ALA A 278 13.77 -13.73 -18.94
N LEU A 279 12.93 -14.56 -19.57
CA LEU A 279 13.34 -15.86 -20.08
C LEU A 279 14.38 -15.71 -21.19
N TYR A 280 14.22 -14.72 -22.07
CA TYR A 280 15.24 -14.36 -23.06
C TYR A 280 16.52 -13.87 -22.40
N LEU A 281 16.45 -12.94 -21.44
CA LEU A 281 17.65 -12.42 -20.76
C LEU A 281 18.45 -13.54 -20.08
N ALA A 282 17.77 -14.49 -19.45
CA ALA A 282 18.39 -15.66 -18.83
C ALA A 282 19.03 -16.59 -19.87
N ALA A 283 18.30 -16.93 -20.93
CA ALA A 283 18.81 -17.77 -22.01
C ALA A 283 20.04 -17.14 -22.70
N HIS A 284 19.98 -15.83 -22.90
CA HIS A 284 21.05 -15.04 -23.48
C HIS A 284 22.28 -15.02 -22.59
N ALA A 285 22.12 -14.71 -21.30
CA ALA A 285 23.23 -14.77 -20.34
C ALA A 285 23.85 -16.18 -20.30
N ILE A 286 23.04 -17.23 -20.23
CA ILE A 286 23.51 -18.63 -20.21
C ILE A 286 24.38 -18.94 -21.43
N LEU A 287 23.92 -18.56 -22.63
CA LEU A 287 24.64 -18.82 -23.88
C LEU A 287 25.96 -18.04 -23.95
N GLU A 288 25.90 -16.71 -23.78
CA GLU A 288 27.05 -15.80 -23.99
C GLU A 288 28.14 -16.01 -22.94
N SER A 289 27.76 -16.35 -21.70
CA SER A 289 28.71 -16.50 -20.60
C SER A 289 29.10 -17.95 -20.32
N GLY A 290 28.53 -18.93 -21.03
CA GLY A 290 28.68 -20.33 -20.68
C GLY A 290 28.24 -20.60 -19.23
N TYR A 291 27.01 -20.21 -18.88
CA TYR A 291 26.44 -20.30 -17.53
C TYR A 291 27.21 -19.48 -16.47
N GLY A 292 27.75 -18.32 -16.85
CA GLY A 292 28.51 -17.43 -15.96
C GLY A 292 29.96 -17.86 -15.74
N LYS A 293 30.42 -18.91 -16.43
CA LYS A 293 31.72 -19.55 -16.20
C LYS A 293 32.82 -19.04 -17.13
N SER A 294 32.48 -18.30 -18.18
CA SER A 294 33.48 -17.65 -19.02
C SER A 294 34.34 -16.72 -18.17
N GLU A 295 35.59 -16.54 -18.56
CA GLU A 295 36.53 -15.75 -17.78
C GLU A 295 36.05 -14.30 -17.56
N ILE A 296 35.51 -13.68 -18.60
CA ILE A 296 34.97 -12.32 -18.52
C ILE A 296 33.72 -12.28 -17.63
N ALA A 297 32.82 -13.26 -17.77
CA ALA A 297 31.64 -13.34 -16.92
C ALA A 297 32.01 -13.50 -15.46
N TYR A 298 32.79 -14.52 -15.13
CA TYR A 298 33.05 -14.87 -13.75
C TYR A 298 33.78 -13.77 -12.98
N ARG A 299 34.83 -13.16 -13.55
CA ARG A 299 35.67 -12.20 -12.81
C ARG A 299 35.43 -10.73 -13.10
N LYS A 300 34.68 -10.42 -14.14
CA LYS A 300 34.23 -9.05 -14.40
C LYS A 300 32.73 -8.88 -14.21
N HIS A 301 32.03 -9.92 -13.75
CA HIS A 301 30.57 -10.00 -13.73
C HIS A 301 29.94 -9.58 -15.06
N ASN A 302 30.65 -9.82 -16.17
CA ASN A 302 30.29 -9.28 -17.48
C ASN A 302 29.80 -10.42 -18.37
N LEU A 303 28.49 -10.68 -18.29
CA LEU A 303 27.87 -11.86 -18.89
C LEU A 303 27.79 -11.81 -20.42
N PHE A 304 27.86 -10.60 -21.00
CA PHE A 304 27.56 -10.35 -22.41
C PHE A 304 28.76 -9.74 -23.16
N GLY A 305 29.98 -9.86 -22.61
CA GLY A 305 31.18 -9.38 -23.27
C GLY A 305 31.22 -7.86 -23.50
N LEU A 306 30.64 -7.06 -22.59
CA LEU A 306 30.62 -5.60 -22.70
C LEU A 306 32.03 -5.03 -22.92
N ARG A 307 32.26 -4.44 -24.10
CA ARG A 307 33.55 -3.90 -24.58
C ARG A 307 34.69 -4.93 -24.63
N ALA A 308 34.38 -6.20 -24.87
CA ALA A 308 35.39 -7.21 -25.19
C ALA A 308 35.73 -7.09 -26.70
N TYR A 309 37.01 -6.91 -27.03
CA TYR A 309 37.49 -6.82 -28.42
C TYR A 309 38.35 -8.02 -28.77
N ASP A 310 38.22 -8.55 -29.98
CA ASP A 310 38.84 -9.82 -30.43
C ASP A 310 40.33 -9.97 -30.11
N TRP A 311 41.09 -8.88 -30.18
CA TRP A 311 42.55 -8.91 -30.02
C TRP A 311 43.03 -9.00 -28.56
N ASP A 312 42.23 -8.54 -27.60
CA ASP A 312 42.46 -8.74 -26.16
C ASP A 312 41.13 -8.59 -25.39
N PRO A 313 40.23 -9.59 -25.51
CA PRO A 313 38.86 -9.48 -25.01
C PRO A 313 38.85 -9.21 -23.51
N PHE A 314 39.73 -9.91 -22.78
CA PHE A 314 39.78 -9.83 -21.34
C PHE A 314 40.24 -8.46 -20.85
N LYS A 315 41.31 -7.89 -21.40
CA LYS A 315 41.83 -6.58 -20.98
C LYS A 315 40.79 -5.47 -21.15
N HIS A 316 40.05 -5.49 -22.25
CA HIS A 316 39.14 -4.40 -22.59
C HIS A 316 37.75 -4.51 -21.97
N ALA A 317 37.28 -5.73 -21.73
CA ALA A 317 35.97 -5.98 -21.13
C ALA A 317 35.77 -5.13 -19.86
N LYS A 318 34.60 -4.53 -19.71
CA LYS A 318 34.27 -3.75 -18.52
C LYS A 318 34.04 -4.66 -17.32
N TYR A 319 34.44 -4.19 -16.14
CA TYR A 319 34.05 -4.74 -14.84
C TYR A 319 32.71 -4.18 -14.42
N LEU A 320 31.82 -5.06 -13.97
CA LEU A 320 30.55 -4.71 -13.35
C LEU A 320 30.56 -5.15 -11.88
N PRO A 321 29.97 -4.36 -10.95
CA PRO A 321 29.96 -4.71 -9.54
C PRO A 321 29.27 -6.04 -9.24
N THR A 322 28.16 -6.33 -9.91
CA THR A 322 27.37 -7.56 -9.74
C THR A 322 26.91 -8.14 -11.08
N PHE A 323 26.52 -9.43 -11.09
CA PHE A 323 25.83 -10.01 -12.24
C PHE A 323 24.51 -9.29 -12.55
N GLY A 324 23.79 -8.84 -11.51
CA GLY A 324 22.58 -8.03 -11.66
C GLY A 324 22.81 -6.73 -12.46
N ASP A 325 23.95 -6.07 -12.28
CA ASP A 325 24.32 -4.87 -13.07
C ASP A 325 24.54 -5.22 -14.55
N SER A 326 25.12 -6.38 -14.84
CA SER A 326 25.32 -6.85 -16.22
C SER A 326 24.02 -7.24 -16.90
N ILE A 327 23.12 -7.87 -16.16
CA ILE A 327 21.78 -8.22 -16.64
C ILE A 327 20.97 -6.94 -16.91
N ALA A 328 20.98 -5.99 -15.96
CA ALA A 328 20.31 -4.71 -16.08
C ALA A 328 20.82 -3.90 -17.28
N TYR A 329 22.14 -3.81 -17.46
CA TYR A 329 22.74 -3.15 -18.61
C TYR A 329 22.34 -3.80 -19.94
N ASN A 330 22.43 -5.13 -20.05
CA ASN A 330 22.07 -5.81 -21.30
C ASN A 330 20.59 -5.68 -21.61
N ALA A 331 19.71 -5.74 -20.60
CA ALA A 331 18.29 -5.53 -20.79
C ALA A 331 18.00 -4.15 -21.39
N ASP A 332 18.61 -3.09 -20.86
CA ASP A 332 18.50 -1.75 -21.43
C ASP A 332 19.07 -1.67 -22.86
N TYR A 333 20.29 -2.15 -23.07
CA TYR A 333 20.98 -2.11 -24.36
C TYR A 333 20.17 -2.83 -25.45
N VAL A 334 19.69 -4.04 -25.17
CA VAL A 334 18.86 -4.80 -26.10
C VAL A 334 17.54 -4.09 -26.34
N ARG A 335 16.91 -3.55 -25.29
CA ARG A 335 15.67 -2.78 -25.43
C ARG A 335 15.86 -1.62 -26.38
N ASP A 336 16.87 -0.77 -26.14
CA ASP A 336 17.13 0.44 -26.92
C ASP A 336 17.53 0.15 -28.37
N LYS A 337 18.40 -0.83 -28.58
CA LYS A 337 19.04 -1.03 -29.88
C LYS A 337 18.31 -1.99 -30.80
N TYR A 338 17.67 -3.03 -30.23
CA TYR A 338 17.15 -4.15 -31.00
C TYR A 338 15.62 -4.30 -30.96
N LEU A 339 14.96 -3.84 -29.89
CA LEU A 339 13.53 -4.12 -29.67
C LEU A 339 12.59 -2.92 -29.90
N GLU A 340 13.14 -1.74 -30.15
CA GLU A 340 12.38 -0.52 -30.47
C GLU A 340 12.52 -0.17 -31.95
N GLU A 341 11.44 0.29 -32.59
CA GLU A 341 11.43 0.61 -34.03
C GLU A 341 12.46 1.66 -34.45
N ASN A 342 12.87 2.54 -33.51
CA ASN A 342 13.90 3.56 -33.72
C ASN A 342 15.30 3.11 -33.28
N GLY A 343 15.47 1.85 -32.85
CA GLY A 343 16.74 1.27 -32.46
C GLY A 343 17.67 1.07 -33.66
N SER A 344 18.96 1.32 -33.47
CA SER A 344 19.94 1.27 -34.57
C SER A 344 20.15 -0.13 -35.17
N TYR A 345 19.70 -1.18 -34.49
CA TYR A 345 19.82 -2.58 -34.90
C TYR A 345 18.45 -3.27 -35.01
N TYR A 346 17.37 -2.50 -35.18
CA TYR A 346 16.02 -3.02 -35.21
C TYR A 346 15.67 -3.69 -36.54
N TYR A 347 15.31 -4.98 -36.47
CA TYR A 347 14.73 -5.77 -37.56
C TYR A 347 13.46 -6.52 -37.10
N GLY A 348 12.79 -5.98 -36.08
CA GLY A 348 11.67 -6.61 -35.39
C GLY A 348 12.05 -7.07 -33.98
N PRO A 349 11.11 -7.03 -33.01
CA PRO A 349 11.41 -7.25 -31.60
C PRO A 349 11.48 -8.74 -31.22
N THR A 350 11.87 -9.60 -32.16
CA THR A 350 11.91 -11.07 -32.00
C THR A 350 13.34 -11.58 -31.99
N LEU A 351 13.58 -12.82 -31.57
CA LEU A 351 14.91 -13.43 -31.66
C LEU A 351 15.42 -13.43 -33.12
N GLN A 352 14.54 -13.70 -34.08
CA GLN A 352 14.89 -13.66 -35.49
C GLN A 352 15.30 -12.26 -35.95
N GLY A 353 14.58 -11.21 -35.53
CA GLY A 353 14.95 -9.82 -35.82
C GLY A 353 16.28 -9.45 -35.18
N MET A 354 16.50 -9.84 -33.93
CA MET A 354 17.78 -9.61 -33.24
C MET A 354 18.96 -10.26 -33.95
N ASN A 355 18.78 -11.49 -34.46
CA ASN A 355 19.86 -12.25 -35.08
C ASN A 355 20.51 -11.55 -36.27
N VAL A 356 19.76 -10.69 -36.98
CA VAL A 356 20.26 -9.95 -38.15
C VAL A 356 21.50 -9.11 -37.83
N MET A 357 21.54 -8.52 -36.64
CA MET A 357 22.61 -7.58 -36.25
C MET A 357 23.35 -7.99 -34.98
N TYR A 358 22.88 -9.00 -34.24
CA TYR A 358 23.51 -9.40 -32.98
C TYR A 358 24.70 -10.35 -33.19
N SER A 359 24.57 -11.32 -34.11
CA SER A 359 25.57 -12.37 -34.30
C SER A 359 25.72 -12.72 -35.78
N THR A 360 26.92 -13.13 -36.17
CA THR A 360 27.17 -13.73 -37.50
C THR A 360 26.74 -15.21 -37.55
N ASP A 361 26.49 -15.83 -36.40
CA ASP A 361 25.96 -17.18 -36.29
C ASP A 361 24.47 -17.22 -36.63
N GLN A 362 24.15 -17.81 -37.78
CA GLN A 362 22.77 -17.91 -38.28
C GLN A 362 21.85 -18.72 -37.34
N GLU A 363 22.41 -19.57 -36.47
CA GLU A 363 21.66 -20.40 -35.52
C GLU A 363 21.58 -19.78 -34.12
N TRP A 364 22.09 -18.55 -33.89
CA TRP A 364 22.10 -17.96 -32.55
C TRP A 364 20.68 -17.81 -31.97
N SER A 365 19.71 -17.37 -32.78
CA SER A 365 18.31 -17.27 -32.35
C SER A 365 17.72 -18.63 -31.96
N ASP A 366 18.03 -19.70 -32.70
CA ASP A 366 17.63 -21.06 -32.39
C ASP A 366 18.25 -21.58 -31.10
N LYS A 367 19.54 -21.27 -30.86
CA LYS A 367 20.25 -21.65 -29.63
C LYS A 367 19.62 -20.97 -28.42
N ILE A 368 19.30 -19.68 -28.51
CA ILE A 368 18.58 -18.96 -27.46
C ILE A 368 17.20 -19.55 -27.24
N ALA A 369 16.40 -19.74 -28.29
CA ALA A 369 15.07 -20.32 -28.19
C ALA A 369 15.08 -21.71 -27.55
N LYS A 370 16.06 -22.57 -27.88
CA LYS A 370 16.23 -23.89 -27.25
C LYS A 370 16.48 -23.81 -25.75
N ILE A 371 17.26 -22.83 -25.28
CA ILE A 371 17.46 -22.61 -23.85
C ILE A 371 16.17 -22.09 -23.20
N MET A 372 15.45 -21.18 -23.86
CA MET A 372 14.14 -20.70 -23.38
C MET A 372 13.13 -21.85 -23.24
N GLU A 373 12.99 -22.72 -24.26
CA GLU A 373 12.13 -23.90 -24.24
C GLU A 373 12.51 -24.88 -23.12
N ARG A 374 13.81 -25.03 -22.86
CA ARG A 374 14.33 -25.90 -21.79
C ARG A 374 13.94 -25.39 -20.41
N ILE A 375 14.14 -24.09 -20.15
CA ILE A 375 13.79 -23.45 -18.87
C ILE A 375 12.26 -23.49 -18.67
N LYS A 376 11.50 -23.11 -19.71
CA LYS A 376 10.03 -23.06 -19.66
C LYS A 376 9.43 -23.25 -21.05
N PRO A 377 8.80 -24.42 -21.34
CA PRO A 377 8.24 -24.70 -22.66
C PRO A 377 7.23 -23.65 -23.13
N PHE A 378 7.29 -23.28 -24.41
CA PHE A 378 6.42 -22.25 -24.97
C PHE A 378 4.95 -22.68 -24.91
N LYS A 379 4.12 -21.78 -24.39
CA LYS A 379 2.66 -21.89 -24.42
C LYS A 379 2.08 -20.55 -24.84
N LYS A 380 1.36 -20.52 -25.97
CA LYS A 380 0.67 -19.31 -26.45
C LYS A 380 -0.21 -18.68 -25.36
N GLN A 381 -0.85 -19.51 -24.54
CA GLN A 381 -1.72 -19.09 -23.43
C GLN A 381 -1.03 -18.16 -22.43
N ASP A 382 0.27 -18.36 -22.19
CA ASP A 382 1.05 -17.60 -21.20
C ASP A 382 1.23 -16.13 -21.65
N TYR A 383 1.04 -15.86 -22.94
CA TYR A 383 1.25 -14.56 -23.55
C TYR A 383 -0.04 -13.83 -23.93
N LEU A 384 -1.21 -14.48 -23.85
CA LEU A 384 -2.50 -13.86 -24.23
C LEU A 384 -2.80 -12.57 -23.45
N TYR A 385 -2.35 -12.45 -22.20
CA TYR A 385 -2.55 -11.23 -21.39
C TYR A 385 -1.23 -10.69 -20.83
N ALA A 386 -0.10 -11.11 -21.40
CA ALA A 386 1.21 -10.62 -21.00
C ALA A 386 1.30 -9.10 -21.21
N LYS A 387 1.88 -8.39 -20.26
CA LYS A 387 2.06 -6.94 -20.40
C LYS A 387 3.26 -6.64 -21.29
N LYS A 388 3.07 -5.81 -22.32
CA LYS A 388 4.17 -5.09 -22.95
C LYS A 388 4.65 -4.02 -21.98
N LEU A 389 5.83 -4.23 -21.40
CA LEU A 389 6.36 -3.37 -20.36
C LEU A 389 7.04 -2.14 -20.98
N PRO A 390 6.92 -0.96 -20.33
CA PRO A 390 7.53 0.25 -20.84
C PRO A 390 9.05 0.14 -20.79
N LYS A 391 9.72 0.78 -21.76
CA LYS A 391 11.15 1.04 -21.70
C LYS A 391 11.45 1.94 -20.50
N ASN A 392 12.59 1.71 -19.86
CA ASN A 392 13.14 2.61 -18.85
C ASN A 392 14.48 3.15 -19.34
N PRO A 393 14.61 4.47 -19.55
CA PRO A 393 15.81 5.06 -20.14
C PRO A 393 16.97 5.21 -19.13
N ASN A 394 16.80 4.81 -17.86
CA ASN A 394 17.85 4.94 -16.85
C ASN A 394 18.82 3.77 -16.90
N THR A 395 19.98 4.02 -17.49
CA THR A 395 21.00 3.01 -17.81
C THR A 395 22.23 3.15 -16.91
N LEU A 396 23.00 2.08 -16.80
CA LEU A 396 24.32 2.14 -16.17
C LEU A 396 25.27 2.90 -17.11
N ASN A 397 25.98 3.92 -16.59
CA ASN A 397 27.00 4.63 -17.37
C ASN A 397 28.22 3.73 -17.60
N VAL A 398 28.22 2.99 -18.70
CA VAL A 398 29.28 2.03 -19.04
C VAL A 398 30.63 2.67 -19.34
N ASP A 399 30.64 3.92 -19.80
CA ASP A 399 31.89 4.62 -20.09
C ASP A 399 32.57 5.06 -18.79
N GLY A 400 31.80 5.21 -17.70
CA GLY A 400 32.32 5.39 -16.34
C GLY A 400 32.84 4.11 -15.67
N LEU A 401 32.62 2.92 -16.26
CA LEU A 401 33.08 1.66 -15.68
C LEU A 401 34.56 1.42 -15.95
N SER A 402 35.25 0.88 -14.96
CA SER A 402 36.64 0.42 -15.08
C SER A 402 36.71 -0.89 -15.88
N SER A 403 37.81 -1.10 -16.60
CA SER A 403 38.18 -2.43 -17.13
C SER A 403 39.03 -3.23 -16.12
N ASN A 404 39.44 -2.64 -14.99
CA ASN A 404 40.22 -3.32 -13.97
C ASN A 404 39.33 -3.93 -12.89
N ILE A 405 39.69 -5.11 -12.41
CA ILE A 405 39.06 -5.76 -11.26
C ILE A 405 39.47 -5.02 -9.99
N PRO A 406 38.52 -4.60 -9.13
CA PRO A 406 38.82 -3.88 -7.89
C PRO A 406 39.28 -4.85 -6.79
N TYR A 407 40.58 -5.13 -6.77
CA TYR A 407 41.17 -5.95 -5.71
C TYR A 407 41.22 -5.19 -4.38
N LYS A 408 40.81 -5.84 -3.29
CA LYS A 408 41.12 -5.39 -1.93
C LYS A 408 42.52 -5.87 -1.57
N THR A 409 43.45 -4.96 -1.34
CA THR A 409 44.82 -5.31 -0.91
C THR A 409 44.90 -5.48 0.61
N TYR A 410 45.73 -6.42 1.05
CA TYR A 410 46.07 -6.63 2.46
C TYR A 410 47.40 -5.95 2.80
N THR A 411 47.56 -5.56 4.07
CA THR A 411 48.83 -5.02 4.55
C THR A 411 49.95 -6.05 4.37
N GLN A 412 51.15 -5.57 4.04
CA GLN A 412 52.30 -6.44 3.84
C GLN A 412 52.55 -7.32 5.07
N GLY A 413 52.72 -8.63 4.86
CA GLY A 413 52.92 -9.58 5.94
C GLY A 413 51.64 -10.06 6.64
N ALA A 414 50.45 -9.67 6.17
CA ALA A 414 49.19 -10.24 6.63
C ALA A 414 49.19 -11.77 6.46
N THR A 415 48.65 -12.49 7.45
CA THR A 415 48.59 -13.95 7.43
C THR A 415 47.20 -14.47 7.73
N ALA A 416 46.90 -15.66 7.23
CA ALA A 416 45.68 -16.42 7.52
C ALA A 416 46.01 -17.90 7.72
N LYS A 417 45.10 -18.66 8.35
CA LYS A 417 45.22 -20.11 8.49
C LYS A 417 44.15 -20.83 7.68
N ALA A 418 44.51 -21.96 7.09
CA ALA A 418 43.55 -22.84 6.43
C ALA A 418 42.50 -23.34 7.43
N LYS A 419 41.21 -23.09 7.13
CA LYS A 419 40.06 -23.53 7.92
C LYS A 419 39.72 -25.00 7.68
N ARG A 420 40.08 -25.54 6.51
CA ARG A 420 39.87 -26.93 6.09
C ARG A 420 40.91 -27.33 5.05
N ALA A 421 41.05 -28.63 4.81
CA ALA A 421 41.78 -29.10 3.65
C ALA A 421 41.10 -28.59 2.37
N THR A 422 41.84 -27.90 1.50
CA THR A 422 41.31 -27.32 0.25
C THR A 422 42.38 -27.28 -0.83
N SER A 423 41.98 -27.37 -2.09
CA SER A 423 42.90 -27.14 -3.20
C SER A 423 43.31 -25.66 -3.28
N TYR A 424 44.55 -25.41 -3.71
CA TYR A 424 45.02 -24.10 -4.13
C TYR A 424 45.57 -24.17 -5.56
N TYR A 425 45.61 -23.02 -6.21
CA TYR A 425 45.73 -22.95 -7.66
C TYR A 425 46.73 -21.85 -8.08
N VAL A 426 47.37 -21.99 -9.24
CA VAL A 426 48.18 -20.88 -9.81
C VAL A 426 47.31 -19.80 -10.42
N VAL A 427 46.15 -20.18 -10.96
CA VAL A 427 45.09 -19.30 -11.44
C VAL A 427 43.82 -19.68 -10.66
N PRO A 428 42.91 -18.77 -10.35
CA PRO A 428 42.31 -17.92 -11.36
C PRO A 428 42.77 -16.54 -10.98
N TYR A 429 44.03 -16.06 -11.07
CA TYR A 429 44.78 -15.60 -12.25
C TYR A 429 46.11 -15.00 -11.77
N PRO A 430 47.22 -15.15 -12.49
CA PRO A 430 48.28 -14.13 -12.50
C PRO A 430 48.47 -13.55 -13.91
N PHE A 431 49.10 -12.38 -14.00
CA PHE A 431 49.47 -11.71 -15.26
C PHE A 431 50.73 -12.33 -15.91
N ASP A 432 51.31 -13.34 -15.25
CA ASP A 432 52.71 -13.72 -15.36
C ASP A 432 52.96 -15.21 -15.05
N GLY A 433 51.92 -16.00 -14.74
CA GLY A 433 52.04 -17.45 -14.51
C GLY A 433 51.78 -18.28 -15.78
N GLU A 434 52.51 -19.39 -15.93
CA GLU A 434 52.30 -20.36 -17.02
C GLU A 434 50.95 -21.08 -16.83
N ILE A 435 50.02 -20.86 -17.76
CA ILE A 435 48.69 -21.49 -17.76
C ILE A 435 48.84 -22.92 -18.26
N LYS A 436 48.52 -23.91 -17.42
CA LYS A 436 48.55 -25.33 -17.83
C LYS A 436 47.32 -25.72 -18.67
N SER A 437 46.21 -24.99 -18.54
CA SER A 437 44.94 -25.27 -19.23
C SER A 437 43.91 -24.13 -19.04
N GLN A 438 42.91 -24.05 -19.93
CA GLN A 438 41.76 -23.14 -19.86
C GLN A 438 40.78 -23.43 -18.70
N SER A 439 40.89 -24.58 -18.01
CA SER A 439 40.02 -24.90 -16.86
C SER A 439 40.69 -24.63 -15.52
N VAL A 440 39.97 -24.03 -14.56
CA VAL A 440 40.51 -23.76 -13.20
C VAL A 440 40.92 -25.06 -12.49
N ALA A 441 40.15 -26.14 -12.69
CA ALA A 441 40.45 -27.45 -12.10
C ALA A 441 41.80 -28.03 -12.57
N ALA A 442 42.19 -27.83 -13.82
CA ALA A 442 43.47 -28.27 -14.34
C ALA A 442 44.66 -27.41 -13.86
N ASN A 443 44.39 -26.31 -13.15
CA ASN A 443 45.41 -25.43 -12.59
C ASN A 443 45.65 -25.62 -11.08
N VAL A 444 45.07 -26.67 -10.48
CA VAL A 444 45.36 -27.10 -9.10
C VAL A 444 46.86 -27.35 -8.96
N GLN A 445 47.48 -26.76 -7.94
CA GLN A 445 48.90 -26.94 -7.62
C GLN A 445 49.13 -27.82 -6.39
N GLY A 446 48.12 -27.96 -5.54
CA GLY A 446 48.22 -28.80 -4.36
C GLY A 446 47.04 -28.60 -3.42
N THR A 447 47.15 -29.20 -2.23
CA THR A 447 46.17 -29.09 -1.15
C THR A 447 46.76 -28.34 0.02
N LEU A 448 46.09 -27.29 0.46
CA LEU A 448 46.36 -26.57 1.69
C LEU A 448 45.82 -27.40 2.86
N THR A 449 46.70 -27.87 3.76
CA THR A 449 46.29 -28.68 4.91
C THR A 449 45.65 -27.83 6.00
N LEU A 450 44.75 -28.42 6.80
CA LEU A 450 44.09 -27.76 7.92
C LEU A 450 45.12 -27.06 8.84
N GLY A 451 44.85 -25.81 9.21
CA GLY A 451 45.70 -25.02 10.11
C GLY A 451 46.96 -24.45 9.47
N LYS A 452 47.27 -24.78 8.21
CA LYS A 452 48.45 -24.26 7.51
C LYS A 452 48.42 -22.74 7.42
N LEU A 453 49.49 -22.09 7.87
CA LEU A 453 49.69 -20.64 7.78
C LEU A 453 50.06 -20.24 6.34
N VAL A 454 49.46 -19.16 5.87
CA VAL A 454 49.73 -18.53 4.56
C VAL A 454 49.83 -17.01 4.70
N TYR A 455 50.59 -16.37 3.82
CA TYR A 455 50.67 -14.92 3.68
C TYR A 455 49.66 -14.45 2.65
N VAL A 456 48.76 -13.53 3.00
CA VAL A 456 47.69 -13.07 2.12
C VAL A 456 48.02 -11.70 1.54
N HIS A 457 47.72 -11.51 0.24
CA HIS A 457 48.14 -10.32 -0.53
C HIS A 457 46.96 -9.48 -0.96
N ARG A 458 45.95 -10.10 -1.57
CA ARG A 458 44.74 -9.42 -2.06
C ARG A 458 43.54 -10.34 -2.15
N GLU A 459 42.37 -9.75 -2.16
CA GLU A 459 41.07 -10.39 -2.38
C GLU A 459 40.42 -9.82 -3.65
N ASP A 460 39.86 -10.68 -4.49
CA ASP A 460 39.00 -10.27 -5.61
C ASP A 460 37.52 -10.19 -5.19
N PRO A 461 36.64 -9.55 -5.98
CA PRO A 461 35.22 -9.45 -5.67
C PRO A 461 34.47 -10.80 -5.58
N ASN A 462 35.04 -11.87 -6.12
CA ASN A 462 34.49 -13.23 -6.03
C ASN A 462 34.93 -13.98 -4.77
N GLY A 463 35.71 -13.33 -3.90
CA GLY A 463 36.20 -13.93 -2.67
C GLY A 463 37.39 -14.85 -2.89
N TRP A 464 38.14 -14.73 -3.98
CA TRP A 464 39.44 -15.40 -4.12
C TRP A 464 40.52 -14.60 -3.41
N ILE A 465 41.37 -15.31 -2.65
CA ILE A 465 42.51 -14.76 -1.93
C ILE A 465 43.79 -15.17 -2.65
N GLU A 466 44.58 -14.18 -3.06
CA GLU A 466 45.97 -14.38 -3.47
C GLU A 466 46.82 -14.54 -2.21
N PHE A 467 47.56 -15.65 -2.12
CA PHE A 467 48.40 -15.96 -0.98
C PHE A 467 49.73 -16.57 -1.42
N SER A 468 50.68 -16.68 -0.49
CA SER A 468 51.92 -17.43 -0.67
C SER A 468 52.28 -18.18 0.62
N PHE A 469 53.11 -19.22 0.51
CA PHE A 469 53.60 -19.97 1.68
C PHE A 469 54.71 -19.23 2.44
N THR A 470 55.41 -18.32 1.76
CA THR A 470 56.41 -17.40 2.32
C THR A 470 56.14 -15.99 1.80
N GLN A 471 56.54 -14.96 2.53
CA GLN A 471 56.17 -13.56 2.24
C GLN A 471 56.51 -13.12 0.80
N ASN A 472 57.63 -13.59 0.25
CA ASN A 472 58.10 -13.25 -1.10
C ASN A 472 58.10 -14.47 -2.06
N GLY A 473 57.38 -15.53 -1.71
CA GLY A 473 57.33 -16.76 -2.50
C GLY A 473 56.34 -16.68 -3.66
N ASN A 474 56.29 -17.78 -4.41
CA ASN A 474 55.29 -17.98 -5.46
C ASN A 474 53.88 -17.76 -4.90
N LYS A 475 53.07 -17.07 -5.71
CA LYS A 475 51.71 -16.71 -5.36
C LYS A 475 50.73 -17.74 -5.92
N TYR A 476 49.70 -18.01 -5.14
CA TYR A 476 48.65 -18.96 -5.42
C TYR A 476 47.30 -18.35 -5.01
N TRP A 477 46.23 -19.01 -5.40
CA TRP A 477 44.87 -18.57 -5.14
C TRP A 477 44.08 -19.64 -4.40
N VAL A 478 43.21 -19.20 -3.50
CA VAL A 478 42.27 -20.04 -2.76
C VAL A 478 40.99 -19.27 -2.44
N LEU A 479 39.84 -19.94 -2.36
CA LEU A 479 38.61 -19.29 -1.90
C LEU A 479 38.74 -18.85 -0.45
N LYS A 480 38.34 -17.61 -0.17
CA LYS A 480 38.30 -17.00 1.17
C LYS A 480 37.58 -17.86 2.20
N THR A 481 36.51 -18.54 1.80
CA THR A 481 35.75 -19.44 2.68
C THR A 481 36.57 -20.62 3.22
N ALA A 482 37.74 -20.88 2.64
CA ALA A 482 38.66 -21.91 3.09
C ALA A 482 39.76 -21.39 4.05
N LEU A 483 39.81 -20.08 4.30
CA LEU A 483 40.74 -19.45 5.23
C LEU A 483 40.00 -18.89 6.45
N ASN A 484 40.68 -18.82 7.59
CA ASN A 484 40.27 -18.04 8.75
C ASN A 484 40.85 -16.62 8.59
N MET A 485 40.07 -15.75 7.94
CA MET A 485 40.42 -14.39 7.53
C MET A 485 39.66 -13.34 8.34
#